data_AF-A0A3B0S092-F1
#
_entry.id   AF-A0A3B0S092-F1
#
_cell.length_a   1.000
_cell.length_b   1.000
_cell.length_c   1.000
_cell.angle_alpha   90.00
_cell.angle_beta   90.00
_cell.angle_gamma   90.00
#
_symmetry.space_group_name_H-M   'P 1'
#
loop_
_entity.id
_entity.type
_entity.pdbx_description
1 polymer ?
#
loop_
_entity_poly.entity_id
_entity_poly.type
_entity_poly.pdbx_seq_one_letter_code
_entity_poly.pdbx_strand_id
1 'polypeptide(L)'
;GADWFEREAFDMYGILFADHPDLRRILTDYGFDGHPLRKDFPLTGHVEVRYSDDEKRVVYEPVKLAQEFRDFDYLSPWEGGQYVLPGDEKADEEAKG
;
A
#
# COMPACT_ATOMS: atom_id res chain seq x y z
N GLY A 1 -20.41 11.62 -2.45
CA GLY A 1 -19.96 11.61 -1.03
C GLY A 1 -18.76 10.69 -0.82
N ALA A 2 -18.70 9.58 -1.57
CA ALA A 2 -17.56 8.67 -1.58
C ALA A 2 -16.50 9.01 -2.64
N ASP A 3 -16.69 10.09 -3.41
CA ASP A 3 -15.90 10.46 -4.59
C ASP A 3 -14.39 10.49 -4.33
N TRP A 4 -13.96 10.94 -3.15
CA TRP A 4 -12.54 10.96 -2.75
C TRP A 4 -12.03 9.58 -2.32
N PHE A 5 -12.83 8.81 -1.59
CA PHE A 5 -12.45 7.46 -1.18
C PHE A 5 -12.37 6.50 -2.39
N GLU A 6 -13.25 6.68 -3.38
CA GLU A 6 -13.19 5.95 -4.65
C GLU A 6 -11.92 6.32 -5.44
N ARG A 7 -11.51 7.59 -5.43
CA ARG A 7 -10.25 8.03 -6.04
C ARG A 7 -9.04 7.50 -5.29
N GLU A 8 -9.08 7.49 -3.96
CA GLU A 8 -8.01 6.94 -3.13
C GLU A 8 -7.83 5.43 -3.36
N ALA A 9 -8.94 4.67 -3.37
CA ALA A 9 -8.91 3.24 -3.66
C ALA A 9 -8.43 2.95 -5.10
N PHE A 10 -8.78 3.80 -6.06
CA PHE A 10 -8.23 3.72 -7.41
C PHE A 10 -6.72 4.00 -7.45
N ASP A 11 -6.25 5.04 -6.77
CA ASP A 11 -4.83 5.42 -6.77
C ASP A 11 -3.94 4.41 -6.02
N MET A 12 -4.42 3.91 -4.88
CA MET A 12 -3.65 3.04 -3.99
C MET A 12 -3.76 1.55 -4.30
N TYR A 13 -4.89 1.08 -4.82
CA TYR A 13 -5.14 -0.34 -5.10
C TYR A 13 -5.44 -0.62 -6.58
N GLY A 14 -5.76 0.40 -7.38
CA GLY A 14 -6.13 0.22 -8.79
C GLY A 14 -7.52 -0.39 -8.99
N ILE A 15 -8.43 -0.20 -8.03
CA ILE A 15 -9.81 -0.64 -8.13
C ILE A 15 -10.58 0.34 -9.03
N LEU A 16 -11.21 -0.17 -10.09
CA LEU A 16 -12.03 0.63 -11.00
C LEU A 16 -13.48 0.70 -10.48
N PHE A 17 -14.01 1.91 -10.36
CA PHE A 17 -15.40 2.17 -9.98
C PHE A 17 -16.21 2.56 -11.22
N ALA A 18 -17.36 1.92 -11.43
CA ALA A 18 -18.32 2.33 -12.46
C ALA A 18 -19.08 3.59 -11.99
N ASP A 19 -19.49 4.43 -12.95
CA ASP A 19 -20.30 5.64 -12.72
C ASP A 19 -19.64 6.79 -11.93
N HIS A 20 -18.31 6.77 -11.72
CA HIS A 20 -17.59 7.92 -11.16
C HIS A 20 -17.37 9.02 -12.22
N PRO A 21 -17.80 10.28 -12.01
CA PRO A 21 -17.62 11.37 -12.97
C PRO A 21 -16.16 11.68 -13.37
N ASP A 22 -15.18 11.49 -12.48
CA ASP A 22 -13.77 11.71 -12.79
C ASP A 22 -12.88 10.86 -11.87
N LEU A 23 -12.34 9.77 -12.44
CA LEU A 23 -11.46 8.85 -11.75
C LEU A 23 -10.00 9.19 -12.09
N ARG A 24 -9.42 10.10 -11.32
CA ARG A 24 -8.01 10.51 -11.43
C ARG A 24 -7.26 10.26 -10.13
N ARG A 25 -5.95 10.13 -10.23
CA ARG A 25 -5.04 10.00 -9.08
C ARG A 25 -5.04 11.28 -8.25
N ILE A 26 -4.82 11.15 -6.95
CA ILE A 26 -4.93 12.24 -5.97
C ILE A 26 -3.70 12.31 -5.06
N LEU A 27 -3.18 11.17 -4.63
CA LEU A 27 -2.12 11.08 -3.63
C LEU A 27 -0.75 10.79 -4.27
N THR A 28 -0.71 9.96 -5.32
CA THR A 28 0.55 9.65 -6.00
C THR A 28 1.00 10.79 -6.91
N ASP A 29 2.31 10.84 -7.16
CA ASP A 29 2.91 11.81 -8.07
C ASP A 29 2.44 11.59 -9.51
N TYR A 30 2.47 12.66 -10.32
CA TYR A 30 1.96 12.68 -11.70
C TYR A 30 2.60 11.61 -12.60
N GLY A 31 3.89 11.30 -12.39
CA GLY A 31 4.65 10.30 -13.14
C GLY A 31 4.77 8.93 -12.46
N PHE A 32 4.05 8.72 -11.35
CA PHE A 32 4.18 7.48 -10.59
C PHE A 32 3.58 6.29 -11.36
N ASP A 33 4.28 5.16 -11.41
CA ASP A 33 3.77 3.93 -12.00
C ASP A 33 3.58 2.87 -10.91
N GLY A 34 2.38 2.26 -10.88
CA GLY A 34 1.98 1.28 -9.87
C GLY A 34 1.00 1.82 -8.83
N HIS A 35 0.73 0.97 -7.83
CA HIS A 35 -0.28 1.18 -6.79
C HIS A 35 0.34 0.82 -5.42
N PRO A 36 0.70 1.80 -4.58
CA PRO A 36 1.59 1.59 -3.43
C PRO A 36 1.07 0.62 -2.36
N LEU A 37 -0.26 0.52 -2.16
CA LEU A 37 -0.85 -0.32 -1.11
C LEU A 37 -1.16 -1.74 -1.58
N ARG A 38 -0.76 -2.11 -2.80
CA ARG A 38 -0.82 -3.52 -3.21
C ARG A 38 0.31 -4.30 -2.53
N LYS A 39 -0.01 -5.53 -2.13
CA LYS A 39 0.92 -6.41 -1.39
C LYS A 39 2.15 -6.86 -2.19
N ASP A 40 2.12 -6.69 -3.51
CA ASP A 40 3.23 -6.97 -4.43
C ASP A 40 4.21 -5.79 -4.59
N PHE A 41 3.82 -4.58 -4.15
CA PHE A 41 4.63 -3.38 -4.33
C PHE A 41 5.66 -3.24 -3.18
N PRO A 42 6.95 -2.98 -3.47
CA PRO A 42 7.95 -2.80 -2.44
C PRO A 42 7.71 -1.49 -1.67
N LEU A 43 7.91 -1.51 -0.35
CA LEU A 43 7.69 -0.34 0.53
C LEU A 43 8.48 0.90 0.09
N THR A 44 9.67 0.70 -0.47
CA THR A 44 10.57 1.78 -0.91
C THR A 44 10.19 2.35 -2.28
N GLY A 45 9.29 1.69 -3.01
CA GLY A 45 9.03 1.95 -4.40
C GLY A 45 10.20 1.61 -5.31
N HIS A 46 10.03 1.92 -6.60
CA HIS A 46 11.03 1.66 -7.65
C HIS A 46 11.87 2.89 -7.98
N VAL A 47 11.36 4.09 -7.68
CA VAL A 47 11.92 5.36 -8.12
C VAL A 47 12.13 6.31 -6.95
N GLU A 48 13.32 6.91 -6.89
CA GLU A 48 13.67 8.02 -6.00
C GLU A 48 13.82 9.31 -6.79
N VAL A 49 13.61 10.44 -6.12
CA VAL A 49 13.65 11.77 -6.73
C VAL A 49 14.87 12.51 -6.21
N ARG A 50 15.72 13.00 -7.11
CA ARG A 50 16.88 13.83 -6.76
C ARG A 50 16.99 15.06 -7.64
N TYR A 51 17.56 16.15 -7.11
CA TYR A 51 17.93 17.31 -7.92
C TYR A 51 19.26 17.07 -8.63
N SER A 52 19.32 17.32 -9.93
CA SER A 52 20.57 17.35 -10.70
C SER A 52 20.95 18.79 -10.99
N ASP A 53 22.17 19.19 -10.61
CA ASP A 53 22.70 20.53 -10.88
C ASP A 53 23.03 20.73 -12.37
N ASP A 54 23.52 19.68 -13.06
CA ASP A 54 23.85 19.70 -14.48
C ASP A 54 22.62 20.05 -15.35
N GLU A 55 21.49 19.42 -15.04
CA GLU A 55 20.23 19.62 -15.77
C GLU A 55 19.33 20.70 -15.14
N LYS A 56 19.70 21.23 -13.97
CA LYS A 56 18.94 22.18 -13.14
C LYS A 56 17.47 21.78 -12.95
N ARG A 57 17.21 20.48 -12.81
CA ARG A 57 15.86 19.92 -12.69
C ARG A 57 15.82 18.76 -11.72
N VAL A 58 14.60 18.43 -11.31
CA VAL A 58 14.29 17.24 -10.52
C VAL A 58 14.23 16.04 -11.47
N VAL A 59 15.01 15.00 -11.15
CA VAL A 59 15.15 13.77 -11.95
C VAL A 59 14.68 12.57 -11.13
N TYR A 60 14.04 11.64 -11.82
CA TYR A 60 13.59 10.35 -11.30
C TYR A 60 14.64 9.28 -11.61
N GLU A 61 15.14 8.59 -10.60
CA GLU A 61 16.13 7.52 -10.75
C GLU A 61 15.71 6.24 -10.04
N PRO A 62 16.24 5.06 -10.43
CA PRO A 62 16.01 3.82 -9.69
C PRO A 62 16.51 3.95 -8.25
N VAL A 63 15.70 3.49 -7.29
CA VAL A 63 16.01 3.56 -5.86
C VAL A 63 17.36 2.88 -5.54
N LYS A 64 18.24 3.59 -4.83
CA LYS A 64 19.52 3.07 -4.34
C LYS A 64 19.65 3.34 -2.85
N LEU A 65 19.14 2.42 -2.04
CA LEU A 65 19.25 2.52 -0.59
C LEU A 65 20.68 2.18 -0.15
N ALA A 66 21.29 3.08 0.63
CA ALA A 66 22.57 2.79 1.28
C ALA A 66 22.45 1.65 2.30
N GLN A 67 21.27 1.49 2.90
CA GLN A 67 20.92 0.39 3.78
C GLN A 67 19.49 -0.07 3.44
N GLU A 68 19.31 -1.36 3.22
CA GLU A 68 17.99 -1.94 2.97
C GLU A 68 17.10 -1.89 4.21
N PHE A 69 15.77 -1.99 3.98
CA PHE A 69 14.80 -2.12 5.05
C PHE A 69 15.04 -3.41 5.84
N ARG A 70 15.14 -3.30 7.16
CA ARG A 70 15.32 -4.47 8.04
C ARG A 70 13.96 -5.04 8.38
N ASP A 71 13.64 -6.17 7.77
CA ASP A 71 12.46 -6.93 8.12
C ASP A 71 12.73 -7.76 9.38
N PHE A 72 11.95 -7.50 10.43
CA PHE A 72 12.06 -8.21 11.70
C PHE A 72 10.83 -9.09 11.84
N ASP A 73 11.06 -10.39 12.02
CA ASP A 73 9.98 -11.31 12.34
C ASP A 73 9.59 -11.16 13.81
N TYR A 74 8.43 -10.56 14.04
CA TYR A 74 7.83 -10.40 15.37
C TYR A 74 6.90 -11.57 15.74
N LEU A 75 6.70 -12.54 14.85
CA LEU A 75 5.85 -13.68 15.13
C LEU A 75 6.51 -14.55 16.19
N SER A 76 5.83 -14.67 17.32
CA SER A 76 6.21 -15.63 18.35
C SER A 76 6.05 -17.04 17.79
N PRO A 77 7.04 -17.94 17.98
CA PRO A 77 6.89 -19.36 17.65
C PRO A 77 5.83 -20.06 18.51
N TRP A 78 5.48 -19.45 19.65
CA TRP A 78 4.46 -19.94 20.57
C TRP A 78 3.11 -19.44 20.12
N GLU A 79 2.16 -20.36 19.99
CA GLU A 79 0.74 -20.04 19.79
C GLU A 79 0.31 -19.09 20.93
N GLY A 80 -0.08 -17.87 20.55
CA GLY A 80 -0.52 -16.86 21.52
C GLY A 80 -1.69 -17.38 22.35
N GLY A 81 -1.89 -16.82 23.55
CA GLY A 81 -3.06 -17.16 24.35
C GLY A 81 -4.33 -16.97 23.52
N GLN A 82 -5.22 -17.98 23.49
CA GLN A 82 -6.55 -17.85 22.89
C GLN A 82 -7.33 -16.82 23.70
N TYR A 83 -7.19 -15.55 23.32
CA TYR A 83 -8.09 -14.51 23.79
C TYR A 83 -9.34 -14.63 22.93
N VAL A 84 -10.33 -15.38 23.43
CA VAL A 84 -11.70 -15.25 22.93
C VAL A 84 -12.12 -13.83 23.25
N LEU A 85 -12.07 -12.95 22.24
CA LEU A 85 -12.55 -11.58 22.39
C LEU A 85 -14.06 -11.65 22.66
N PRO A 86 -14.59 -10.85 23.60
CA PRO A 86 -16.03 -10.83 23.85
C PRO A 86 -16.79 -10.48 22.56
N GLY A 87 -17.44 -11.47 21.94
CA GLY A 87 -18.14 -11.34 20.66
C GLY A 87 -17.73 -12.32 19.55
N ASP A 88 -16.59 -13.01 19.66
CA ASP A 88 -16.10 -14.00 18.66
C ASP A 88 -16.69 -15.42 18.84
N GLU A 89 -17.70 -15.58 19.69
CA GLU A 89 -18.35 -16.88 20.01
C GLU A 89 -18.96 -17.61 18.80
N LYS A 90 -19.15 -16.91 17.67
CA LYS A 90 -19.70 -17.49 16.42
C LYS A 90 -18.67 -17.98 15.42
N ALA A 91 -17.39 -17.62 15.56
CA ALA A 91 -16.38 -17.97 14.57
C ALA A 91 -16.10 -19.49 14.53
N ASP A 92 -16.25 -20.19 15.66
CA ASP A 92 -16.04 -21.63 15.75
C ASP A 92 -17.22 -22.48 15.22
N GLU A 93 -18.43 -21.93 15.11
CA GLU A 93 -19.61 -22.68 14.63
C GLU A 93 -19.62 -22.86 13.10
N GLU A 94 -19.08 -21.91 12.32
CA GLU A 94 -19.09 -21.98 10.85
C GLU A 94 -18.03 -22.91 10.25
N ALA A 95 -17.03 -23.34 11.03
CA ALA A 95 -15.95 -24.22 10.56
C ALA A 95 -16.28 -25.73 10.58
N LYS A 96 -17.48 -26.12 11.05
CA LYS A 96 -17.94 -27.53 11.11
C LYS A 96 -19.11 -27.84 10.14
N GLY A 97 -19.09 -27.23 8.96
CA GLY A 97 -19.98 -27.57 7.83
C GLY A 97 -19.33 -28.49 6.82
#